data_AF-A0A930I015-F1
#
_entry.id   AF-A0A930I015-F1
#
_cell.length_a   1.000
_cell.length_b   1.000
_cell.length_c   1.000
_cell.angle_alpha   90.00
_cell.angle_beta   90.00
_cell.angle_gamma   90.00
#
_symmetry.space_group_name_H-M   'P 1'
#
loop_
_entity.id
_entity.type
_entity.pdbx_description
1 polymer ?
#
loop_
_entity_poly.entity_id
_entity_poly.type
_entity_poly.pdbx_seq_one_letter_code
_entity_poly.pdbx_strand_id
1 'polypeptide(L)' 'MDINKFNEAKRLVERIKSLDVVCNYGRISKYSLAFEKDGLHSFEVDEALREDVVKLAKSLKEKLEQELREL' A
#
# COMPACT_ATOMS: atom_id res chain seq x y z
N MET A 1 9.23 -12.21 -23.59
CA MET A 1 9.05 -11.65 -22.24
C MET A 1 8.42 -12.73 -21.39
N ASP A 2 9.03 -13.08 -20.26
CA ASP A 2 8.51 -14.15 -19.39
C ASP A 2 7.17 -13.69 -18.79
N ILE A 3 6.09 -14.42 -19.08
CA ILE A 3 4.73 -14.10 -18.63
C ILE A 3 4.66 -14.07 -17.09
N ASN A 4 5.48 -14.89 -16.41
CA ASN A 4 5.52 -14.89 -14.95
C ASN A 4 6.12 -13.60 -14.41
N LYS A 5 7.24 -13.14 -14.97
CA LYS A 5 7.85 -11.84 -14.62
C LYS A 5 6.90 -10.68 -14.87
N PHE A 6 6.14 -10.72 -15.96
CA PHE A 6 5.15 -9.68 -16.25
C PHE A 6 4.02 -9.65 -15.23
N ASN A 7 3.48 -10.82 -14.86
CA ASN A 7 2.41 -10.92 -13.86
C ASN A 7 2.89 -10.47 -12.47
N GLU A 8 4.13 -10.79 -12.12
CA GLU A 8 4.76 -10.36 -10.87
C GLU A 8 4.97 -8.83 -10.85
N ALA A 9 5.55 -8.26 -11.91
CA ALA A 9 5.69 -6.81 -12.04
C ALA A 9 4.33 -6.09 -11.97
N LYS A 10 3.29 -6.62 -12.63
CA LYS A 10 1.93 -6.06 -12.57
C LYS A 10 1.40 -6.06 -11.13
N ARG A 11 1.57 -7.16 -10.40
CA ARG A 11 1.13 -7.28 -9.00
C ARG A 11 1.88 -6.31 -8.08
N LEU A 12 3.18 -6.11 -8.29
CA LEU A 12 3.97 -5.13 -7.54
C LEU A 12 3.48 -3.70 -7.81
N VAL A 13 3.24 -3.35 -9.07
CA VAL A 13 2.71 -2.02 -9.44
C VAL A 13 1.34 -1.75 -8.80
N GLU A 14 0.44 -2.73 -8.79
CA GLU A 14 -0.87 -2.59 -8.13
C GLU A 14 -0.72 -2.33 -6.63
N ARG A 15 0.16 -3.08 -5.94
CA ARG A 15 0.43 -2.88 -4.50
C ARG A 15 1.05 -1.51 -4.22
N ILE A 16 2.00 -1.05 -5.03
CA ILE A 16 2.61 0.29 -4.90
C ILE A 16 1.53 1.38 -5.01
N LYS A 17 0.64 1.27 -6.00
CA LYS A 17 -0.48 2.23 -6.18
C LYS A 17 -1.41 2.26 -4.97
N SER A 18 -1.75 1.10 -4.40
CA SER A 18 -2.55 1.04 -3.16
C SER A 18 -1.86 1.74 -1.99
N LEU A 19 -0.53 1.63 -1.86
CA LEU A 19 0.22 2.31 -0.80
C LEU A 19 0.29 3.83 -1.00
N ASP A 20 0.33 4.31 -2.25
CA ASP A 20 0.22 5.74 -2.54
C ASP A 20 -1.12 6.32 -2.09
N VAL A 21 -2.21 5.57 -2.30
CA VAL A 21 -3.55 5.96 -1.82
C VAL A 21 -3.56 6.09 -0.29
N VAL A 22 -2.99 5.14 0.43
CA VAL A 22 -2.85 5.20 1.91
C VAL A 22 -2.03 6.42 2.35
N CYS A 23 -0.90 6.69 1.69
CA CYS A 23 -0.08 7.86 1.98
C CYS A 23 -0.84 9.18 1.77
N ASN A 24 -1.73 9.24 0.78
CA ASN A 24 -2.58 10.41 0.53
C ASN A 24 -3.68 10.58 1.58
N TYR A 25 -4.25 9.48 2.09
CA TYR A 25 -5.25 9.52 3.15
C TYR A 25 -4.74 10.03 4.48
N GLY A 26 -3.43 9.91 4.76
CA GLY A 26 -2.81 10.53 5.92
C GLY A 26 -2.97 12.05 6.01
N ARG A 27 -3.39 12.73 4.94
CA ARG A 27 -3.71 14.16 4.93
C ARG A 27 -5.17 14.47 5.29
N ILE A 28 -6.00 13.45 5.45
CA ILE A 28 -7.44 13.57 5.74
C ILE A 28 -7.65 13.38 7.24
N SER A 29 -8.52 14.20 7.81
CA SER A 29 -8.82 14.22 9.25
C SER A 29 -9.55 12.99 9.76
N LYS A 30 -10.04 12.10 8.88
CA LYS A 30 -10.59 10.77 9.19
C LYS A 30 -10.48 9.90 7.95
N TYR A 31 -9.92 8.70 8.08
CA TYR A 31 -9.92 7.71 7.02
C TYR A 31 -9.92 6.30 7.61
N SER A 32 -10.39 5.33 6.82
CA SER A 32 -10.37 3.93 7.19
C SER A 32 -9.48 3.14 6.24
N LEU A 33 -8.78 2.16 6.78
CA LEU A 33 -8.07 1.16 5.98
C LEU A 33 -8.98 -0.04 5.75
N ALA A 34 -9.16 -0.40 4.49
CA ALA A 34 -9.88 -1.61 4.10
C ALA A 34 -8.90 -2.78 3.94
N PHE A 35 -9.25 -3.93 4.49
CA PHE A 35 -8.52 -5.19 4.37
C PHE A 35 -9.47 -6.23 3.78
N GLU A 36 -9.03 -6.92 2.72
CA GLU A 36 -9.80 -7.96 2.03
C GLU A 36 -9.55 -9.38 2.58
N LYS A 37 -9.00 -9.51 3.79
CA LYS A 37 -8.80 -10.84 4.39
C LYS A 37 -10.12 -11.32 4.99
N ASP A 38 -10.71 -12.35 4.39
CA ASP A 38 -11.97 -12.98 4.82
C ASP A 38 -13.19 -12.03 4.78
N GLY A 39 -13.27 -11.21 3.73
CA GLY A 39 -14.33 -10.20 3.52
C GLY A 39 -13.77 -8.77 3.52
N LEU A 40 -14.63 -7.79 3.21
CA LEU A 40 -14.25 -6.37 3.26
C LEU A 40 -14.40 -5.87 4.70
N HIS A 41 -13.29 -5.80 5.42
CA HIS A 41 -13.23 -5.21 6.77
C HIS A 41 -12.57 -3.84 6.70
N SER A 42 -13.21 -2.81 7.25
CA SER A 42 -12.62 -1.48 7.34
C SER A 42 -12.37 -1.08 8.78
N PHE A 43 -11.20 -0.51 9.04
CA PHE A 43 -10.80 0.00 10.36
C PHE A 43 -10.54 1.49 10.25
N GLU A 44 -11.24 2.30 11.05
CA GLU A 44 -10.92 3.73 11.18
C GLU A 44 -9.53 3.89 11.80
N VAL A 45 -8.71 4.73 11.20
CA VAL A 45 -7.37 5.03 11.71
C VAL A 45 -7.48 6.16 12.72
N ASP A 46 -7.20 5.84 13.98
CA ASP A 46 -7.08 6.82 15.05
C ASP A 46 -6.09 7.92 14.68
N GLU A 47 -6.38 9.15 15.10
CA GLU A 47 -5.53 10.30 14.82
C GLU A 47 -4.09 10.10 15.28
N ALA A 48 -3.91 9.48 16.45
CA ALA A 48 -2.60 9.15 17.02
C ALA A 48 -1.78 8.17 16.16
N LEU A 49 -2.44 7.34 15.34
CA LEU A 49 -1.78 6.32 14.51
C LEU A 49 -1.53 6.78 13.07
N ARG A 50 -2.02 7.96 12.67
CA ARG A 50 -1.94 8.42 11.28
C ARG A 50 -0.51 8.52 10.75
N GLU A 51 0.35 9.17 11.51
CA GLU A 51 1.74 9.37 11.10
C GLU A 51 2.48 8.02 10.97
N ASP A 52 2.23 7.10 11.90
CA ASP A 52 2.81 5.76 11.88
C ASP A 52 2.32 4.95 10.68
N VAL A 53 1.02 5.00 10.36
CA VAL A 53 0.47 4.35 9.16
C VAL A 53 1.09 4.93 7.89
N VAL A 54 1.22 6.26 7.78
CA VAL A 54 1.85 6.90 6.62
C VAL A 54 3.32 6.51 6.50
N LYS A 55 4.05 6.50 7.62
CA LYS A 55 5.47 6.13 7.66
C LYS A 55 5.65 4.67 7.25
N LEU A 56 4.81 3.77 7.76
CA LEU A 56 4.82 2.36 7.40
C LEU A 56 4.51 2.16 5.90
N ALA A 57 3.50 2.86 5.38
CA ALA A 57 3.12 2.77 3.97
C ALA A 57 4.25 3.26 3.04
N LYS A 58 4.95 4.35 3.40
CA LYS A 58 6.12 4.84 2.65
C LYS A 58 7.27 3.83 2.68
N SER A 59 7.63 3.32 3.85
CA SER A 59 8.71 2.33 3.97
C SER A 59 8.41 1.03 3.22
N LEU A 60 7.14 0.60 3.20
CA LEU A 60 6.74 -0.56 2.42
C LEU A 60 6.79 -0.27 0.91
N LYS A 61 6.34 0.92 0.50
CA LYS A 61 6.38 1.35 -0.90
C LYS A 61 7.82 1.35 -1.43
N GLU A 62 8.76 1.94 -0.72
CA GLU A 62 10.19 1.99 -1.11
C GLU A 62 10.76 0.57 -1.32
N LYS A 63 10.41 -0.38 -0.45
CA LYS A 63 10.81 -1.78 -0.60
C LYS A 63 10.25 -2.42 -1.87
N LEU A 64 8.96 -2.21 -2.15
CA LEU A 64 8.32 -2.76 -3.35
C LEU A 64 8.83 -2.11 -4.64
N GLU A 65 9.14 -0.82 -4.60
CA GLU A 65 9.77 -0.13 -5.74
C GLU A 65 11.18 -0.67 -6.03
N GLN A 66 11.94 -1.01 -4.98
CA GLN A 66 13.24 -1.65 -5.16
C GLN A 66 13.09 -3.06 -5.74
N GLU A 67 12.17 -3.87 -5.20
CA GLU A 67 11.85 -5.21 -5.72
C GLU A 67 11.44 -5.16 -7.21
N LEU A 68 10.64 -4.17 -7.60
CA LEU A 68 10.24 -3.97 -8.99
C LEU A 68 11.40 -3.58 -9.91
N ARG A 69 12.41 -2.85 -9.42
CA ARG A 69 13.61 -2.49 -10.20
C ARG A 69 14.55 -3.67 -10.41
N GLU A 70 14.54 -4.63 -9.49
CA GLU A 70 15.42 -5.81 -9.50
C GLU A 70 14.84 -6.99 -10.31
N LEU A 71 13.57 -6.90 -10.74
CA LEU A 71 12.80 -7.96 -11.42
C LEU A 71 13.10 -8.12 -12.93
#